data_AF-A0A0D0J207-F1
#
_entry.id   AF-A0A0D0J207-F1
#
_cell.length_a   1.000
_cell.length_b   1.000
_cell.length_c   1.000
_cell.angle_alpha   90.00
_cell.angle_beta   90.00
_cell.angle_gamma   90.00
#
_symmetry.space_group_name_H-M   'P 1'
#
loop_
_entity.id
_entity.type
_entity.pdbx_description
1 polymer ?
#
loop_
_entity_poly.entity_id
_entity_poly.type
_entity_poly.pdbx_seq_one_letter_code
_entity_poly.pdbx_strand_id
1 'polypeptide(L)'
;MLSKEEQFLWIVQTAILANGINLSGEEDTRTKYKANYSSTGVRITMRGTVRAANRIPANMDAADAADDFCIYMFENHRDSLDNDDRLKKVPLWFAR
;
A
#
# COMPACT_ATOMS: atom_id res chain seq x y z
N MET A 1 -17.63 10.58 13.52
CA MET A 1 -17.33 9.36 12.74
C MET A 1 -16.23 9.74 11.75
N LEU A 2 -15.24 8.88 11.51
CA LEU A 2 -14.12 9.19 10.61
C LEU A 2 -14.59 9.34 9.16
N SER A 3 -14.00 10.26 8.40
CA SER A 3 -14.20 10.38 6.95
C SER A 3 -13.69 9.13 6.22
N LYS A 4 -14.10 8.93 4.96
CA LYS A 4 -13.62 7.81 4.13
C LYS A 4 -12.10 7.89 3.91
N GLU A 5 -11.59 9.10 3.71
CA GLU A 5 -10.17 9.40 3.60
C GLU A 5 -9.44 9.06 4.89
N GLU A 6 -9.96 9.47 6.05
CA GLU A 6 -9.35 9.17 7.35
C GLU A 6 -9.30 7.67 7.63
N GLN A 7 -10.38 6.95 7.31
CA GLN A 7 -10.42 5.48 7.41
C GLN A 7 -9.34 4.84 6.52
N PHE A 8 -9.26 5.25 5.26
CA PHE A 8 -8.24 4.75 4.32
C PHE A 8 -6.82 5.04 4.81
N LEU A 9 -6.53 6.28 5.25
CA LEU A 9 -5.22 6.65 5.79
C LEU A 9 -4.84 5.77 6.99
N TRP A 10 -5.80 5.51 7.89
CA TRP A 10 -5.58 4.67 9.06
C TRP A 10 -5.28 3.20 8.67
N ILE A 11 -6.04 2.63 7.74
CA ILE A 11 -5.82 1.26 7.26
C ILE A 11 -4.44 1.15 6.61
N VAL A 12 -4.10 2.05 5.68
CA VAL A 12 -2.83 1.99 4.96
C VAL A 12 -1.64 2.25 5.88
N GLN A 13 -1.75 3.17 6.85
CA GLN A 13 -0.71 3.35 7.86
C GLN A 13 -0.46 2.05 8.65
N THR A 14 -1.53 1.38 9.06
CA THR A 14 -1.44 0.11 9.80
C THR A 14 -0.79 -0.98 8.94
N ALA A 15 -1.16 -1.05 7.66
CA ALA A 15 -0.55 -1.99 6.70
C ALA A 15 0.94 -1.71 6.47
N ILE A 16 1.36 -0.44 6.35
CA ILE A 16 2.78 -0.06 6.21
C ILE A 16 3.58 -0.53 7.41
N LEU A 17 3.06 -0.31 8.63
CA LEU A 17 3.73 -0.71 9.87
C LEU A 17 3.83 -2.23 9.98
N ALA A 18 2.73 -2.95 9.80
CA ALA A 18 2.69 -4.40 9.88
C ALA A 18 3.62 -5.05 8.83
N ASN A 19 3.56 -4.58 7.58
CA ASN A 19 4.41 -5.10 6.50
C ASN A 19 5.89 -4.80 6.78
N GLY A 20 6.23 -3.57 7.19
CA GLY A 20 7.61 -3.20 7.53
C GLY A 20 8.19 -4.04 8.66
N ILE A 21 7.42 -4.27 9.73
CA ILE A 21 7.81 -5.15 10.83
C ILE A 21 8.08 -6.57 10.31
N ASN A 22 7.13 -7.14 9.56
CA ASN A 22 7.25 -8.49 9.01
C ASN A 22 8.49 -8.65 8.11
N LEU A 23 8.69 -7.72 7.16
CA LEU A 23 9.81 -7.74 6.23
C LEU A 23 11.16 -7.61 6.93
N SER A 24 11.21 -6.91 8.07
CA SER A 24 12.44 -6.72 8.85
C SER A 24 12.79 -7.90 9.76
N GLY A 25 11.87 -8.84 9.97
CA GLY A 25 12.01 -9.95 10.92
C GLY A 25 13.02 -11.01 10.51
N GLU A 26 13.06 -11.38 9.23
CA GLU A 26 13.96 -12.41 8.68
C GLU A 26 15.09 -11.79 7.84
N GLU A 27 16.29 -12.38 7.87
CA GLU A 27 17.48 -11.77 7.23
C GLU A 27 17.36 -11.65 5.71
N ASP A 28 16.82 -12.67 5.05
CA ASP A 28 16.65 -12.69 3.60
C ASP A 28 15.62 -11.66 3.14
N THR A 29 14.46 -11.59 3.80
CA THR A 29 13.41 -10.60 3.48
C THR A 29 13.86 -9.19 3.79
N ARG A 30 14.60 -9.00 4.89
CA ARG A 30 15.17 -7.73 5.30
C ARG A 30 16.15 -7.23 4.23
N THR A 31 17.04 -8.09 3.76
CA THR A 31 18.00 -7.70 2.71
C THR A 31 17.30 -7.40 1.39
N LYS A 32 16.37 -8.27 0.96
CA LYS A 32 15.63 -8.12 -0.30
C LYS A 32 14.80 -6.84 -0.35
N TYR A 33 14.03 -6.54 0.70
CA TYR A 33 13.05 -5.45 0.71
C TYR A 33 13.47 -4.23 1.52
N LYS A 34 14.77 -4.08 1.83
CA LYS A 34 15.31 -2.98 2.65
C LYS A 34 14.84 -1.59 2.21
N ALA A 35 14.73 -1.38 0.90
CA ALA A 35 14.29 -0.11 0.35
C ALA A 35 12.86 0.25 0.78
N ASN A 36 11.96 -0.73 0.91
CA ASN A 36 10.53 -0.53 1.12
C ASN A 36 10.20 -0.03 2.52
N TYR A 37 10.88 -0.53 3.55
CA TYR A 37 10.71 -0.08 4.94
C TYR A 37 11.80 0.91 5.39
N SER A 38 12.66 1.36 4.47
CA SER A 38 13.55 2.50 4.72
C SER A 38 12.76 3.79 4.91
N SER A 39 13.33 4.79 5.60
CA SER A 39 12.71 6.12 5.76
C SER A 39 12.27 6.73 4.42
N THR A 40 13.08 6.57 3.37
CA THR A 40 12.77 7.08 2.03
C THR A 40 11.63 6.31 1.38
N GLY A 41 11.68 4.97 1.41
CA GLY A 41 10.64 4.11 0.83
C GLY A 41 9.28 4.33 1.49
N VAL A 42 9.24 4.35 2.82
CA VAL A 42 8.02 4.63 3.59
C VAL A 42 7.47 6.02 3.23
N ARG A 43 8.31 7.05 3.12
CA ARG A 43 7.85 8.40 2.73
C ARG A 43 7.28 8.44 1.31
N ILE A 44 7.84 7.70 0.36
CA ILE A 44 7.29 7.58 -1.00
C ILE A 44 5.88 6.98 -0.93
N THR A 45 5.72 5.88 -0.21
CA THR A 45 4.41 5.22 -0.03
C THR A 45 3.41 6.16 0.64
N MET A 46 3.78 6.82 1.75
CA MET A 46 2.90 7.76 2.47
C MET A 46 2.43 8.92 1.58
N ARG A 47 3.30 9.49 0.75
CA ARG A 47 2.91 10.54 -0.21
C ARG A 47 1.92 10.02 -1.25
N GLY A 48 2.12 8.78 -1.72
CA GLY A 48 1.17 8.07 -2.57
C GLY A 48 -0.19 7.91 -1.88
N THR A 49 -0.19 7.52 -0.60
CA THR A 49 -1.39 7.32 0.21
C THR A 49 -2.19 8.61 0.35
N VAL A 50 -1.56 9.73 0.73
CA VAL A 50 -2.25 11.02 0.86
C VAL A 50 -2.85 11.48 -0.48
N ARG A 51 -2.14 11.25 -1.59
CA ARG A 51 -2.66 11.55 -2.93
C ARG A 51 -3.85 10.65 -3.30
N ALA A 52 -3.78 9.37 -2.98
CA ALA A 52 -4.82 8.38 -3.26
C ALA A 52 -6.11 8.63 -2.46
N ALA A 53 -5.99 9.03 -1.19
CA ALA A 53 -7.12 9.31 -0.30
C ALA A 53 -8.14 10.27 -0.94
N ASN A 54 -7.65 11.33 -1.58
CA ASN A 54 -8.48 12.35 -2.25
C ASN A 54 -9.14 11.89 -3.57
N ARG A 55 -8.96 10.62 -3.96
CA ARG A 55 -9.40 10.07 -5.24
C ARG A 55 -10.24 8.81 -5.10
N ILE A 56 -10.50 8.38 -3.88
CA ILE A 56 -11.32 7.21 -3.60
C ILE A 56 -12.71 7.46 -4.21
N PRO A 57 -13.16 6.63 -5.16
CA PRO A 57 -14.47 6.78 -5.79
C PRO A 57 -15.61 6.85 -4.78
N ALA A 58 -16.66 7.61 -5.07
CA ALA A 58 -17.81 7.77 -4.16
C ALA A 58 -18.49 6.43 -3.82
N ASN A 59 -18.43 5.46 -4.73
CA ASN A 59 -19.03 4.13 -4.63
C ASN A 59 -18.06 3.03 -4.17
N MET A 60 -16.86 3.38 -3.71
CA MET A 60 -15.86 2.45 -3.18
C MET A 60 -15.66 2.75 -1.70
N ASP A 61 -15.61 1.69 -0.87
CA ASP A 61 -15.33 1.87 0.56
C ASP A 61 -13.82 2.04 0.82
N ALA A 62 -13.50 2.48 2.03
CA ALA A 62 -12.13 2.80 2.42
C ALA A 62 -11.22 1.57 2.52
N ALA A 63 -11.77 0.39 2.85
CA ALA A 63 -11.01 -0.85 3.01
C ALA A 63 -10.64 -1.43 1.65
N ASP A 64 -11.61 -1.52 0.74
CA ASP A 64 -11.37 -1.95 -0.65
C ASP A 64 -10.32 -1.07 -1.33
N ALA A 65 -10.43 0.26 -1.15
CA ALA A 65 -9.43 1.19 -1.68
C ALA A 65 -8.04 0.98 -1.06
N ALA A 66 -7.97 0.68 0.23
CA ALA A 66 -6.71 0.43 0.93
C ALA A 66 -6.05 -0.87 0.47
N ASP A 67 -6.83 -1.93 0.24
CA ASP A 67 -6.33 -3.21 -0.28
C ASP A 67 -5.77 -3.05 -1.69
N ASP A 68 -6.52 -2.41 -2.60
CA ASP A 68 -6.07 -2.05 -3.94
C ASP A 68 -4.73 -1.28 -3.90
N PHE A 69 -4.67 -0.27 -3.03
CA PHE A 69 -3.48 0.57 -2.88
C PHE A 69 -2.29 -0.24 -2.33
N CYS A 70 -2.49 -1.05 -1.30
CA CYS A 70 -1.41 -1.81 -0.66
C CYS A 70 -0.89 -2.93 -1.59
N ILE A 71 -1.78 -3.66 -2.28
CA ILE A 71 -1.40 -4.65 -3.29
C ILE A 71 -0.51 -4.01 -4.35
N TYR A 72 -0.92 -2.85 -4.87
CA TYR A 72 -0.15 -2.17 -5.90
C TYR A 72 1.15 -1.56 -5.36
N MET A 73 1.16 -0.95 -4.18
CA MET A 73 2.31 -0.20 -3.69
C MET A 73 3.36 -1.06 -3.00
N PHE A 74 2.98 -2.18 -2.37
CA PHE A 74 3.92 -3.04 -1.65
C PHE A 74 4.57 -4.02 -2.62
N GLU A 75 5.88 -3.86 -2.84
CA GLU A 75 6.65 -4.69 -3.76
C GLU A 75 6.56 -6.18 -3.42
N ASN A 76 6.60 -6.55 -2.14
CA ASN A 76 6.48 -7.94 -1.72
C ASN A 76 5.12 -8.56 -2.06
N HIS A 77 4.05 -7.75 -2.09
CA HIS A 77 2.74 -8.22 -2.56
C HIS A 77 2.78 -8.44 -4.07
N ARG A 78 3.32 -7.48 -4.85
CA ARG A 78 3.48 -7.62 -6.29
C ARG A 78 4.34 -8.83 -6.69
N ASP A 79 5.41 -9.08 -5.95
CA ASP A 79 6.29 -10.24 -6.13
C ASP A 79 5.55 -11.55 -5.84
N SER A 80 4.69 -11.59 -4.82
CA SER A 80 3.89 -12.79 -4.50
C SER A 80 2.77 -13.10 -5.50
N LEU A 81 2.43 -12.16 -6.38
CA LEU A 81 1.38 -12.30 -7.38
C LEU A 81 1.90 -13.01 -8.64
N ASP A 82 2.67 -14.09 -8.46
CA ASP A 82 3.45 -14.81 -9.46
C ASP A 82 2.73 -15.03 -10.81
N ASN A 83 1.39 -15.08 -10.85
CA ASN A 83 0.59 -15.34 -12.05
C ASN A 83 -0.64 -14.44 -12.29
N ASP A 84 -0.85 -13.34 -11.55
CA ASP A 84 -1.97 -12.42 -11.85
C ASP A 84 -1.49 -11.00 -12.15
N ASP A 85 -1.16 -10.77 -13.42
CA ASP A 85 -0.75 -9.47 -13.93
C ASP A 85 -1.83 -8.39 -13.79
N ARG A 86 -3.11 -8.75 -13.56
CA ARG A 86 -4.16 -7.76 -13.30
C ARG A 86 -3.93 -7.06 -11.97
N LEU A 87 -3.42 -7.79 -10.97
CA LEU A 87 -3.17 -7.27 -9.63
C LEU A 87 -1.84 -6.48 -9.54
N LYS A 88 -1.01 -6.52 -10.59
CA LYS A 88 0.20 -5.69 -10.73
C LYS A 88 -0.07 -4.33 -11.38
N LYS A 89 -1.26 -4.12 -11.95
CA LYS A 89 -1.60 -2.85 -12.63
C LYS A 89 -1.97 -1.79 -11.62
N VAL A 90 -1.57 -0.54 -11.92
CA VAL A 90 -2.05 0.66 -11.23
C VAL A 90 -3.59 0.64 -11.20
N PRO A 91 -4.24 0.71 -10.02
CA PRO A 91 -5.69 0.85 -9.96
C PRO A 91 -6.15 2.13 -10.68
N LEU A 92 -7.16 2.02 -11.54
CA LEU A 92 -7.58 3.13 -12.42
C LEU A 92 -8.03 4.38 -11.66
N TRP A 93 -8.60 4.21 -10.47
CA TRP A 93 -9.03 5.33 -9.63
C TRP A 93 -7.82 6.06 -9.00
N PHE A 94 -6.75 5.32 -8.72
CA PHE A 94 -5.49 5.84 -8.20
C PHE A 94 -4.65 6.55 -9.28
N ALA A 95 -4.71 6.06 -10.53
CA ALA A 95 -3.95 6.56 -11.68
C ALA A 95 -4.24 8.02 -12.10
N ARG A 96 -5.37 8.58 -11.65
CA ARG A 96 -5.88 9.88 -12.09
C ARG A 96 -5.10 11.07 -11.50
#